data_AF-A0A3D2Q1Z1-F1
#
_entry.id   AF-A0A3D2Q1Z1-F1
#
_cell.length_a   1.000
_cell.length_b   1.000
_cell.length_c   1.000
_cell.angle_alpha   90.00
_cell.angle_beta   90.00
_cell.angle_gamma   90.00
#
_symmetry.space_group_name_H-M   'P 1'
#
loop_
_entity.id
_entity.type
_entity.pdbx_description
1 polymer ?
#
loop_
_entity_poly.entity_id
_entity_poly.type
_entity_poly.pdbx_seq_one_letter_code
_entity_poly.pdbx_strand_id
1 'polypeptide(L)' 'MRMVKKRVYELAKELKIENKELMHKLTSMGIAVKSHMSTVDEEDI' A
#
# COMPACT_ATOMS: atom_id res chain seq x y z
N MET A 1 -9.11 17.68 5.32
CA MET A 1 -8.74 16.69 4.30
C MET A 1 -8.74 15.32 4.97
N ARG A 2 -9.58 14.36 4.54
CA ARG A 2 -9.47 12.97 5.02
C ARG A 2 -8.53 12.24 4.07
N MET A 3 -7.29 12.02 4.49
CA MET A 3 -6.41 11.05 3.83
C MET A 3 -7.06 9.67 3.98
N VAL A 4 -7.39 9.04 2.85
CA VAL A 4 -7.97 7.70 2.82
C VAL A 4 -6.82 6.72 3.02
N LYS A 5 -6.75 6.20 4.25
CA LYS A 5 -5.76 5.25 4.72
C LYS A 5 -6.21 3.84 4.38
N LYS A 6 -5.67 3.24 3.30
CA LYS A 6 -5.96 1.84 2.93
C LYS A 6 -4.84 0.94 3.44
N ARG A 7 -5.18 -0.28 3.88
CA ARG A 7 -4.14 -1.26 4.25
C ARG A 7 -3.56 -1.89 2.99
N VAL A 8 -2.28 -2.28 3.03
CA VAL A 8 -1.58 -2.93 1.91
C VAL A 8 -2.40 -4.10 1.33
N TYR A 9 -2.98 -4.97 2.17
CA TYR A 9 -3.76 -6.10 1.66
C TYR A 9 -5.08 -5.70 0.98
N GLU A 10 -5.70 -4.59 1.39
CA GLU A 10 -6.96 -4.11 0.79
C GLU A 10 -6.68 -3.52 -0.58
N LEU A 11 -5.63 -2.71 -0.66
CA LEU A 11 -5.16 -2.10 -1.89
C LEU A 11 -4.67 -3.15 -2.90
N ALA A 12 -3.94 -4.17 -2.44
CA ALA A 12 -3.51 -5.27 -3.30
C ALA A 12 -4.70 -6.04 -3.88
N LYS A 13 -5.73 -6.28 -3.06
CA LYS A 13 -6.97 -6.95 -3.48
C LYS A 13 -7.78 -6.13 -4.48
N GLU A 14 -7.84 -4.82 -4.29
CA GLU A 14 -8.53 -3.88 -5.19
C GLU A 14 -7.81 -3.76 -6.54
N LEU A 15 -6.48 -3.63 -6.52
CA LEU A 15 -5.64 -3.58 -7.70
C LEU A 15 -5.45 -4.95 -8.38
N LYS A 16 -5.94 -6.03 -7.75
CA LYS A 16 -5.76 -7.44 -8.18
C LYS A 16 -4.30 -7.81 -8.42
N ILE A 17 -3.40 -7.25 -7.61
CA ILE A 17 -1.96 -7.56 -7.63
C ILE A 17 -1.58 -8.33 -6.37
N GLU A 18 -0.43 -8.98 -6.40
CA GLU A 18 0.06 -9.65 -5.19
C GLU A 18 0.49 -8.64 -4.12
N ASN A 19 0.23 -8.97 -2.84
CA ASN A 19 0.69 -8.17 -1.71
C ASN A 19 2.19 -7.88 -1.79
N LYS A 20 2.98 -8.86 -2.27
CA LYS A 20 4.44 -8.73 -2.43
C LYS A 20 4.79 -7.68 -3.48
N GLU A 21 4.11 -7.71 -4.62
CA GLU A 21 4.32 -6.77 -5.71
C GLU A 21 3.93 -5.34 -5.32
N LEU A 22 2.81 -5.19 -4.61
CA LEU A 22 2.42 -3.90 -4.04
C LEU A 22 3.45 -3.40 -3.02
N MET A 23 3.91 -4.24 -2.09
CA MET A 23 4.95 -3.84 -1.14
C MET A 23 6.24 -3.41 -1.83
N HIS A 24 6.62 -4.07 -2.94
CA HIS A 24 7.76 -3.65 -3.75
C HIS A 24 7.55 -2.27 -4.39
N LYS A 25 6.38 -2.01 -5.00
CA LYS A 25 6.05 -0.69 -5.55
C LYS A 25 6.10 0.40 -4.49
N LEU A 26 5.49 0.14 -3.34
CA LEU A 26 5.47 1.08 -2.21
C LEU A 26 6.87 1.37 -1.69
N THR A 27 7.69 0.33 -1.51
CA THR A 27 9.09 0.47 -1.09
C THR A 27 9.90 1.27 -2.13
N SER A 28 9.69 1.03 -3.43
CA SER A 28 10.32 1.78 -4.51
C SER A 28 9.89 3.25 -4.56
N MET A 29 8.69 3.56 -4.08
CA MET A 29 8.18 4.93 -3.93
C MET A 29 8.66 5.61 -2.64
N GLY A 30 9.43 4.91 -1.80
CA GLY A 30 9.94 5.43 -0.51
C GLY A 30 8.99 5.22 0.66
N ILE A 31 7.89 4.48 0.46
CA ILE A 31 6.89 4.19 1.48
C ILE A 31 7.30 2.93 2.21
N ALA A 32 7.79 3.10 3.44
CA ALA A 32 8.25 2.01 4.27
C ALA A 32 7.07 1.22 4.86
N VAL A 33 6.62 0.19 4.15
CA VAL A 33 5.63 -0.78 4.63
C VAL A 33 6.29 -1.86 5.48
N LYS A 34 6.05 -1.82 6.79
CA LYS A 34 6.64 -2.78 7.76
C LYS A 34 5.94 -4.14 7.76
N SER A 35 4.69 -4.21 7.28
CA SER A 35 3.89 -5.44 7.23
C SER A 35 2.68 -5.28 6.31
N HIS A 36 2.01 -6.37 5.93
CA HIS A 36 0.76 -6.36 5.17
C HIS A 36 -0.38 -5.59 5.88
N MET A 37 -0.26 -5.37 7.18
CA MET A 37 -1.20 -4.57 7.97
C MET A 37 -0.83 -3.09 8.05
N SER A 38 0.30 -2.68 7.47
CA SER A 38 0.68 -1.28 7.37
C SER A 38 -0.34 -0.51 6.55
N THR A 39 -0.64 0.69 7.00
CA THR A 39 -1.54 1.61 6.32
C THR A 39 -0.74 2.43 5.33
N VAL A 40 -1.24 2.53 4.12
CA VAL A 40 -0.66 3.25 2.99
C VAL A 40 -1.64 4.37 2.65
N ASP A 41 -1.14 5.58 2.53
CA ASP A 41 -1.96 6.70 2.08
C ASP A 41 -2.10 6.62 0.55
N GLU A 42 -3.32 6.78 0.05
CA GLU A 42 -3.61 6.76 -1.40
C GLU A 42 -2.85 7.87 -2.17
N GLU A 43 -2.41 8.93 -1.48
CA GLU A 43 -1.60 10.01 -2.06
C GLU A 43 -0.13 9.61 -2.29
N ASP A 44 0.34 8.52 -1.69
CA ASP A 44 1.71 8.06 -1.89
C ASP A 44 1.86 7.17 -3.15
N ILE A 45 0.76 6.79 -3.80
CA ILE A 45 0.71 5.98 -5.04
C ILE A 45 0.58 6.90 -6.25
#